data_AF-A0A921FWP6-F1
#
_entry.id   AF-A0A921FWP6-F1
#
_cell.length_a   1.000
_cell.length_b   1.000
_cell.length_c   1.000
_cell.angle_alpha   90.00
_cell.angle_beta   90.00
_cell.angle_gamma   90.00
#
_symmetry.space_group_name_H-M   'P 1'
#
loop_
_entity.id
_entity.type
_entity.pdbx_description
1 polymer ?
#
loop_
_entity_poly.entity_id
_entity_poly.type
_entity_poly.pdbx_seq_one_letter_code
_entity_poly.pdbx_strand_id
1 'polypeptide(L)'
;MERKYSKYSVILIVVGIFIAYMIFPPINITFGVWSMVAIPIGFAIYLTGITLGIIAFFKKEKGFIKYIALISIALGVLYVVFLLAIFGGEI
;
A
#
# COMPACT_ATOMS: atom_id res chain seq x y z
N MET A 1 15.99 -4.55 -20.21
CA MET A 1 15.38 -5.12 -19.00
C MET A 1 13.99 -4.51 -18.87
N GLU A 2 12.95 -5.31 -19.05
CA GLU A 2 11.56 -4.83 -18.99
C GLU A 2 11.25 -4.28 -17.59
N ARG A 3 10.52 -3.17 -17.50
CA ARG A 3 10.13 -2.51 -16.23
C ARG A 3 8.91 -3.18 -15.59
N LYS A 4 8.83 -4.50 -15.65
CA LYS A 4 7.63 -5.25 -15.26
C LYS A 4 7.37 -5.10 -13.75
N TYR A 5 8.39 -5.34 -12.92
CA TYR A 5 8.21 -5.29 -11.46
C TYR A 5 7.95 -3.89 -10.95
N SER A 6 8.63 -2.87 -11.49
CA SER A 6 8.40 -1.47 -11.13
C SER A 6 6.95 -1.03 -11.40
N LYS A 7 6.35 -1.46 -12.52
CA LYS A 7 4.95 -1.11 -12.85
C LYS A 7 3.97 -1.79 -11.90
N TYR A 8 4.11 -3.10 -11.68
CA TYR A 8 3.24 -3.82 -10.75
C TYR A 8 3.35 -3.30 -9.31
N SER A 9 4.55 -2.94 -8.87
CA SER A 9 4.79 -2.34 -7.56
C SER A 9 3.94 -1.08 -7.34
N VAL A 10 4.01 -0.12 -8.26
CA VAL A 10 3.24 1.12 -8.15
C VAL A 10 1.73 0.86 -8.21
N ILE A 11 1.28 -0.01 -9.10
CA ILE A 11 -0.15 -0.34 -9.21
C ILE A 11 -0.65 -0.93 -7.89
N LEU A 12 0.06 -1.90 -7.33
CA LEU A 12 -0.33 -2.53 -6.06
C LEU A 12 -0.27 -1.55 -4.88
N ILE A 13 0.73 -0.67 -4.85
CA ILE A 13 0.82 0.38 -3.83
C ILE A 13 -0.42 1.28 -3.88
N VAL A 14 -0.78 1.78 -5.07
CA VAL A 14 -1.93 2.68 -5.26
C VAL A 14 -3.24 1.95 -4.94
N VAL A 15 -3.41 0.74 -5.44
CA VAL A 15 -4.61 -0.07 -5.17
C VAL A 15 -4.75 -0.40 -3.68
N GLY A 16 -3.65 -0.78 -3.03
CA GLY A 16 -3.64 -1.08 -1.59
C GLY A 16 -4.02 0.13 -0.74
N ILE A 17 -3.43 1.30 -1.02
CA ILE A 17 -3.80 2.56 -0.34
C ILE A 17 -5.27 2.92 -0.61
N PHE A 18 -5.73 2.77 -1.85
CA PHE A 18 -7.12 3.10 -2.19
C PHE A 18 -8.12 2.21 -1.44
N ILE A 19 -7.90 0.90 -1.43
CA ILE A 19 -8.75 -0.06 -0.70
C ILE A 19 -8.72 0.22 0.81
N ALA A 20 -7.57 0.61 1.35
CA ALA A 20 -7.45 1.02 2.74
C ALA A 20 -8.28 2.28 3.05
N TYR A 21 -8.22 3.26 2.15
CA TYR A 21 -8.74 4.60 2.38
C TYR A 21 -10.23 4.74 2.04
N MET A 22 -10.77 3.86 1.20
CA MET A 22 -12.13 4.00 0.66
C MET A 22 -13.23 4.06 1.71
N ILE A 23 -13.02 3.47 2.90
CA ILE A 23 -14.00 3.48 3.99
C ILE A 23 -14.00 4.80 4.77
N PHE A 24 -12.98 5.66 4.58
CA PHE A 24 -12.84 6.93 5.27
C PHE A 24 -13.45 8.08 4.46
N PRO A 25 -13.84 9.19 5.12
CA PRO A 25 -14.21 10.41 4.43
C PRO A 25 -13.06 10.94 3.56
N PRO A 26 -13.35 11.51 2.38
CA PRO A 26 -14.67 11.78 1.81
C PRO A 26 -15.28 10.61 1.02
N ILE A 27 -14.56 9.50 0.83
CA ILE A 27 -14.96 8.42 -0.08
C ILE A 27 -16.14 7.61 0.46
N ASN A 28 -16.10 7.21 1.74
CA ASN A 28 -17.20 6.54 2.46
C ASN A 28 -17.81 5.32 1.74
N ILE A 29 -17.03 4.57 0.96
CA ILE A 29 -17.49 3.32 0.35
C ILE A 29 -17.42 2.22 1.40
N THR A 30 -18.58 1.74 1.83
CA THR A 30 -18.75 0.71 2.86
C THR A 30 -19.19 -0.62 2.24
N PHE A 31 -18.64 -1.73 2.73
CA PHE A 31 -19.04 -3.10 2.43
C PHE A 31 -19.90 -3.72 3.54
N GLY A 32 -20.64 -2.89 4.29
CA GLY A 32 -21.45 -3.34 5.42
C GLY A 32 -20.60 -3.73 6.63
N VAL A 33 -20.90 -4.89 7.24
CA VAL A 33 -20.22 -5.37 8.46
C VAL A 33 -18.72 -5.61 8.23
N TRP A 34 -18.32 -5.86 6.99
CA TRP A 34 -16.93 -6.19 6.62
C TRP A 34 -16.08 -4.98 6.24
N SER A 35 -16.60 -3.75 6.36
CA SER A 35 -15.88 -2.54 5.95
C SER A 35 -14.53 -2.38 6.66
N MET A 36 -14.44 -2.71 7.94
CA MET A 36 -13.17 -2.65 8.68
C MET A 36 -12.11 -3.62 8.15
N VAL A 37 -12.50 -4.70 7.47
CA VAL A 37 -11.57 -5.67 6.87
C VAL A 37 -10.92 -5.12 5.59
N ALA A 38 -11.50 -4.07 4.97
CA ALA A 38 -10.86 -3.39 3.85
C ALA A 38 -9.49 -2.80 4.23
N ILE A 39 -9.32 -2.33 5.48
CA ILE A 39 -8.06 -1.76 5.97
C ILE A 39 -6.92 -2.80 5.95
N PRO A 40 -7.01 -3.97 6.62
CA PRO A 40 -5.94 -4.97 6.55
C PRO A 40 -5.76 -5.59 5.16
N ILE A 41 -6.82 -5.71 4.34
CA ILE A 41 -6.69 -6.17 2.95
C ILE A 41 -5.89 -5.18 2.11
N GLY A 42 -6.23 -3.89 2.19
CA GLY A 42 -5.49 -2.82 1.53
C GLY A 42 -4.02 -2.81 1.93
N PHE A 43 -3.74 -3.02 3.22
CA PHE A 43 -2.38 -3.10 3.76
C PHE A 43 -1.60 -4.30 3.20
N ALA A 44 -2.21 -5.48 3.11
CA ALA A 44 -1.55 -6.67 2.55
C ALA A 44 -1.19 -6.48 1.05
N ILE A 45 -2.09 -5.88 0.28
CA ILE A 45 -1.85 -5.54 -1.14
C ILE A 45 -0.72 -4.52 -1.26
N TYR A 46 -0.74 -3.50 -0.40
CA TYR A 46 0.29 -2.48 -0.32
C TYR A 46 1.68 -3.07 0.00
N LEU A 47 1.78 -3.98 0.98
CA LEU A 47 3.03 -4.68 1.29
C LEU A 47 3.55 -5.52 0.12
N THR A 48 2.65 -6.13 -0.64
CA THR A 48 3.01 -6.86 -1.86
C THR A 48 3.62 -5.91 -2.89
N GLY A 49 3.05 -4.71 -3.05
CA GLY A 49 3.59 -3.66 -3.90
C GLY A 49 4.98 -3.18 -3.48
N ILE A 50 5.20 -2.96 -2.18
CA ILE A 50 6.53 -2.64 -1.62
C ILE A 50 7.53 -3.76 -1.93
N THR A 51 7.15 -5.02 -1.70
CA THR A 51 8.02 -6.18 -1.93
C THR A 51 8.47 -6.25 -3.39
N LEU A 52 7.54 -6.07 -4.34
CA LEU A 52 7.88 -6.01 -5.77
C LEU A 52 8.80 -4.82 -6.10
N GLY A 53 8.63 -3.69 -5.43
CA GLY A 53 9.47 -2.51 -5.60
C GLY A 53 10.91 -2.73 -5.12
N ILE A 54 11.07 -3.39 -3.97
CA ILE A 54 12.37 -3.84 -3.45
C ILE A 54 13.02 -4.82 -4.44
N ILE A 55 12.27 -5.80 -4.95
CA ILE A 55 12.77 -6.75 -5.97
C ILE A 55 13.22 -6.01 -7.23
N ALA A 56 12.45 -5.01 -7.71
CA ALA A 56 12.82 -4.20 -8.87
C ALA A 56 14.11 -3.41 -8.65
N PHE A 57 14.34 -2.92 -7.42
CA PHE A 57 15.58 -2.24 -7.04
C PHE A 57 16.78 -3.20 -7.08
N PHE A 58 16.66 -4.38 -6.47
CA PHE A 58 17.71 -5.40 -6.50
C PHE A 58 18.01 -5.93 -7.91
N LYS A 59 16.96 -6.07 -8.75
CA LYS A 59 17.12 -6.43 -10.17
C LYS A 59 17.67 -5.28 -11.03
N LYS A 60 18.01 -4.12 -10.45
CA LYS A 60 18.58 -2.95 -11.13
C LYS A 60 17.75 -2.53 -12.36
N GLU A 61 16.42 -2.58 -12.27
CA GLU A 61 15.57 -2.08 -13.35
C GLU A 61 15.91 -0.60 -13.65
N LYS A 62 16.00 -0.26 -14.95
CA LYS A 62 16.29 1.11 -15.39
C LYS A 62 15.03 1.96 -15.26
N GLY A 63 15.06 3.03 -14.46
CA GLY A 63 13.99 4.01 -14.36
C GLY A 63 13.84 4.62 -12.96
N PHE A 64 13.11 5.73 -12.87
CA PHE A 64 12.87 6.47 -11.61
C PHE A 64 11.81 5.78 -10.71
N ILE A 65 10.99 4.90 -11.30
CA ILE A 65 9.84 4.26 -10.65
C ILE A 65 10.25 3.41 -9.42
N LYS A 66 11.45 2.82 -9.43
CA LYS A 66 11.97 2.07 -8.27
C LYS A 66 12.16 2.91 -7.01
N TYR A 67 12.35 4.23 -7.15
CA TYR A 67 12.47 5.13 -6.01
C TYR A 67 11.11 5.46 -5.38
N ILE A 68 10.02 5.37 -6.15
CA ILE A 68 8.67 5.55 -5.63
C ILE A 68 8.39 4.50 -4.56
N ALA A 69 8.74 3.23 -4.83
CA ALA A 69 8.58 2.15 -3.85
C ALA A 69 9.42 2.33 -2.58
N LEU A 70 10.63 2.89 -2.69
CA LEU A 70 11.49 3.21 -1.53
C LEU A 70 10.85 4.30 -0.67
N ILE A 71 10.29 5.35 -1.28
CA ILE A 71 9.55 6.40 -0.56
C ILE A 71 8.30 5.83 0.09
N SER A 72 7.63 4.88 -0.56
CA SER A 72 6.48 4.18 0.02
C SER A 72 6.84 3.42 1.30
N ILE A 73 8.09 3.01 1.55
CA ILE A 73 8.43 2.38 2.83
C ILE A 73 8.09 3.28 4.02
N ALA A 74 8.35 4.59 3.92
CA ALA A 74 8.00 5.55 4.96
C ALA A 74 6.48 5.63 5.17
N LEU A 75 5.69 5.61 4.08
CA LEU A 75 4.23 5.51 4.16
C LEU A 75 3.77 4.19 4.78
N GLY A 76 4.52 3.11 4.60
CA GLY A 76 4.24 1.82 5.24
C GLY A 76 4.39 1.87 6.75
N VAL A 77 5.43 2.55 7.26
CA VAL A 77 5.59 2.78 8.71
C VAL A 77 4.42 3.58 9.27
N LEU A 78 4.05 4.67 8.59
CA LEU A 78 2.87 5.47 8.94
C LEU A 78 1.58 4.63 8.96
N TYR A 79 1.41 3.75 7.98
CA TYR A 79 0.25 2.86 7.92
C TYR A 79 0.24 1.88 9.11
N VAL A 80 1.39 1.29 9.49
CA VAL A 80 1.45 0.43 10.68
C VAL A 80 1.03 1.20 11.95
N VAL A 81 1.52 2.42 12.13
CA VAL A 81 1.11 3.28 13.26
C VAL A 81 -0.39 3.56 13.22
N PHE A 82 -0.93 3.86 12.04
CA PHE A 82 -2.36 4.09 11.86
C PHE A 82 -3.21 2.84 12.20
N LEU A 83 -2.76 1.64 11.81
CA LEU A 83 -3.41 0.39 12.17
C LEU A 83 -3.41 0.17 13.68
N LEU A 84 -2.28 0.43 14.35
CA LEU A 84 -2.19 0.31 15.82
C LEU A 84 -3.14 1.28 16.51
N ALA A 85 -3.27 2.50 15.99
CA ALA A 85 -4.17 3.49 16.57
C ALA A 85 -5.66 3.10 16.39
N ILE A 86 -6.05 2.63 15.20
CA ILE A 86 -7.43 2.16 14.93
C ILE A 86 -7.78 0.91 15.74
N PHE A 87 -6.93 -0.12 15.70
CA PHE A 87 -7.23 -1.41 16.33
C PHE A 87 -6.83 -1.46 17.81
N GLY A 88 -6.00 -0.54 18.28
CA GLY A 88 -5.64 -0.35 19.68
C GLY A 88 -6.65 0.50 20.47
N GLY A 89 -7.65 1.10 19.79
CA GLY A 89 -8.72 1.88 20.42
C GLY A 89 -8.31 3.30 20.80
N GLU A 90 -7.27 3.85 20.17
CA GLU A 90 -6.83 5.24 20.37
C GLU A 90 -7.58 6.24 19.48
N ILE A 91 -8.40 5.76 18.53
CA ILE A 91 -9.20 6.54 17.58
C ILE A 91 -10.64 6.01 17.53
#